data_AF-U7V1W9-F1
#
_entry.id   AF-U7V1W9-F1
#
_cell.length_a   1.000
_cell.length_b   1.000
_cell.length_c   1.000
_cell.angle_alpha   90.00
_cell.angle_beta   90.00
_cell.angle_gamma   90.00
#
_symmetry.space_group_name_H-M   'P 1'
#
loop_
_entity.id
_entity.type
_entity.pdbx_description
1 polymer ?
#
loop_
_entity_poly.entity_id
_entity_poly.type
_entity_poly.pdbx_seq_one_letter_code
_entity_poly.pdbx_strand_id
1 'polypeptide(L)'
;MIENQIVVLDDPVSSFDDGNKYGITSLLGYLCQSILNKSSKTKLIIMTHDSSFALNMSKMINAIDSNKLSCWELQKDSSDSLIKLNFGDIDRYAGILRSMYDFALQEEESLAAPPPNDVRRIWEAFLSFELGETSIANMDSLKKLSEYFSKNQKIERFMRVFIPQLFINNDSHAKSQVMSGNLYLTPTLDGKPYEDFVKNIVCFIHLVSPRHIAWRMKKTQGENVHDSVAKLDNLVREVLDDPKIVVATSS
;
A
#
# COMPACT_ATOMS: atom_id res chain seq x y z
N MET A 1 26.13 -38.64 10.38
CA MET A 1 26.64 -37.32 9.97
C MET A 1 25.60 -36.72 9.05
N ILE A 2 25.06 -35.54 9.36
CA ILE A 2 24.22 -34.83 8.38
C ILE A 2 25.20 -34.36 7.30
N GLU A 3 25.10 -34.94 6.11
CA GLU A 3 25.91 -34.54 4.97
C GLU A 3 25.64 -33.06 4.66
N ASN A 4 26.68 -32.34 4.23
CA ASN A 4 26.50 -30.96 3.79
C ASN A 4 25.66 -30.99 2.50
N GLN A 5 24.49 -30.39 2.55
CA GLN A 5 23.51 -30.44 1.46
C GLN A 5 23.05 -29.04 1.07
N ILE A 6 22.51 -28.92 -0.14
CA ILE A 6 21.75 -27.74 -0.55
C ILE A 6 20.29 -28.17 -0.56
N VAL A 7 19.49 -27.52 0.29
CA VAL A 7 18.05 -27.72 0.36
C VAL A 7 17.39 -26.57 -0.38
N VAL A 8 16.55 -26.89 -1.37
CA VAL A 8 15.77 -25.92 -2.13
C VAL A 8 14.30 -26.19 -1.87
N LEU A 9 13.59 -25.18 -1.37
CA LEU A 9 12.15 -25.21 -1.17
C LEU A 9 11.51 -24.24 -2.17
N ASP A 10 10.81 -24.79 -3.15
CA ASP A 10 10.08 -23.99 -4.14
C ASP A 10 8.62 -23.84 -3.70
N ASP A 11 8.26 -22.60 -3.39
CA ASP A 11 6.96 -22.13 -2.91
C ASP A 11 6.28 -23.01 -1.84
N PRO A 12 6.91 -23.17 -0.66
CA PRO A 12 6.50 -24.15 0.35
C PRO A 12 5.15 -23.84 1.01
N VAL A 13 4.53 -22.69 0.70
CA VAL A 13 3.26 -22.23 1.29
C VAL A 13 2.13 -22.03 0.27
N SER A 14 2.35 -22.36 -1.01
CA SER A 14 1.47 -22.01 -2.13
C SER A 14 0.02 -22.50 -2.00
N SER A 15 -0.19 -23.64 -1.36
CA SER A 15 -1.47 -24.35 -1.29
C SER A 15 -2.08 -24.38 0.12
N PHE A 16 -1.55 -23.60 1.05
CA PHE A 16 -2.00 -23.60 2.44
C PHE A 16 -2.96 -22.44 2.73
N ASP A 17 -4.00 -22.72 3.52
CA ASP A 17 -4.79 -21.67 4.17
C ASP A 17 -3.97 -20.96 5.26
N ASP A 18 -4.43 -19.80 5.73
CA ASP A 18 -3.68 -18.97 6.67
C ASP A 18 -3.34 -19.69 7.99
N GLY A 19 -4.21 -20.59 8.45
CA GLY A 19 -3.98 -21.40 9.64
C GLY A 19 -2.83 -22.38 9.47
N ASN A 20 -2.77 -23.07 8.34
CA ASN A 20 -1.70 -24.01 8.03
C ASN A 20 -0.39 -23.29 7.67
N LYS A 21 -0.43 -22.09 7.07
CA LYS A 21 0.75 -21.26 6.82
C LYS A 21 1.53 -20.96 8.11
N TYR A 22 0.83 -20.68 9.22
CA TYR A 22 1.48 -20.47 10.52
C TYR A 22 2.24 -21.72 11.00
N GLY A 23 1.61 -22.90 10.91
CA GLY A 23 2.21 -24.16 11.32
C GLY A 23 3.47 -24.50 10.51
N ILE A 24 3.39 -24.38 9.18
CA ILE A 24 4.53 -24.62 8.28
C ILE A 24 5.65 -23.60 8.52
N THR A 25 5.33 -22.32 8.70
CA THR A 25 6.33 -21.29 9.01
C THR A 25 7.06 -21.59 10.30
N SER A 26 6.33 -22.02 11.35
CA SER A 26 6.92 -22.38 12.64
C SER A 26 7.81 -23.61 12.55
N LEU A 27 7.39 -24.64 11.80
CA LEU A 27 8.19 -25.83 11.55
C LEU A 27 9.48 -25.50 10.80
N LEU A 28 9.39 -24.70 9.74
CA LEU A 28 10.57 -24.24 8.99
C LEU A 28 11.52 -23.46 9.89
N GLY A 29 10.99 -22.64 10.81
CA GLY A 29 11.77 -21.96 11.83
C GLY A 29 12.58 -22.87 12.72
N TYR A 30 11.92 -23.90 13.25
CA TYR A 30 12.57 -24.92 14.04
C TYR A 30 13.68 -25.63 13.25
N LEU A 31 13.42 -26.01 11.99
CA LEU A 31 14.42 -26.64 11.12
C LEU A 31 15.59 -25.69 10.81
N CYS A 32 15.32 -24.40 10.58
CA CYS A 32 16.33 -23.38 10.35
C CYS A 32 17.30 -23.28 11.53
N GLN A 33 16.88 -23.47 12.78
CA GLN A 33 17.81 -23.45 13.93
C GLN A 33 18.89 -24.53 13.81
N SER A 34 18.50 -25.71 13.32
CA SER A 34 19.43 -26.83 13.11
C SER A 34 20.30 -26.61 11.87
N ILE A 35 19.72 -26.14 10.76
CA ILE A 35 20.43 -25.88 9.50
C ILE A 35 21.45 -24.73 9.66
N LEU A 36 21.09 -23.67 10.37
CA LEU A 36 21.90 -22.47 10.55
C LEU A 36 22.88 -22.58 11.72
N ASN A 37 22.99 -23.74 12.38
CA ASN A 37 24.01 -23.99 13.39
C ASN A 37 25.42 -23.70 12.83
N LYS A 38 26.33 -23.15 13.63
CA LYS A 38 27.71 -22.82 13.22
C LYS A 38 28.50 -24.00 12.66
N SER A 39 28.20 -25.22 13.10
CA SER A 39 28.86 -26.44 12.60
C SER A 39 28.29 -26.95 11.28
N SER A 40 27.14 -26.44 10.84
CA SER A 40 26.48 -26.85 9.60
C SER A 40 27.03 -26.08 8.41
N LYS A 41 27.34 -26.78 7.31
CA LYS A 41 27.62 -26.14 6.00
C LYS A 41 26.44 -26.28 5.03
N THR A 42 25.29 -26.75 5.52
CA THR A 42 24.06 -26.86 4.72
C THR A 42 23.58 -25.49 4.28
N LYS A 43 23.17 -25.38 3.03
CA LYS A 43 22.57 -24.16 2.48
C LYS A 43 21.07 -24.38 2.27
N LEU A 44 20.28 -23.39 2.63
CA LEU A 44 18.84 -23.38 2.43
C LEU A 44 18.47 -22.26 1.48
N ILE A 45 17.78 -22.61 0.40
CA ILE A 45 17.21 -21.67 -0.58
C ILE A 45 15.70 -21.83 -0.50
N ILE A 46 14.99 -20.75 -0.22
CA ILE A 46 13.53 -20.71 -0.20
C ILE A 46 13.09 -19.73 -1.29
N MET A 47 12.28 -20.22 -2.22
CA MET A 47 11.64 -19.42 -3.24
C MET A 47 10.15 -19.36 -2.91
N THR A 48 9.52 -18.20 -3.09
CA THR A 48 8.08 -18.05 -2.85
C THR A 48 7.55 -16.82 -3.59
N HIS A 49 6.28 -16.86 -3.99
CA HIS A 49 5.56 -15.68 -4.44
C HIS A 49 4.87 -14.94 -3.28
N ASP A 50 4.76 -15.57 -2.10
CA ASP A 50 4.13 -14.99 -0.92
C ASP A 50 5.14 -14.11 -0.17
N SER A 51 5.07 -12.81 -0.43
CA SER A 51 5.95 -11.84 0.25
C SER A 51 5.75 -11.80 1.77
N SER A 52 4.56 -12.16 2.27
CA SER A 52 4.29 -12.15 3.72
C SER A 52 5.03 -13.30 4.40
N PHE A 53 5.04 -14.47 3.76
CA PHE A 53 5.83 -15.61 4.17
C PHE A 53 7.33 -15.31 4.09
N ALA A 54 7.79 -14.70 2.98
CA ALA A 54 9.19 -14.30 2.83
C ALA A 54 9.65 -13.32 3.94
N LEU A 55 8.82 -12.34 4.29
CA LEU A 55 9.07 -11.41 5.39
C LEU A 55 9.15 -12.12 6.75
N ASN A 56 8.24 -13.05 7.02
CA ASN A 56 8.24 -13.82 8.27
C ASN A 56 9.49 -14.70 8.39
N MET A 57 9.86 -15.40 7.31
CA MET A 57 11.10 -16.18 7.25
C MET A 57 12.35 -15.31 7.46
N SER A 58 12.39 -14.13 6.83
CA SER A 58 13.45 -13.13 7.02
C SER A 58 13.60 -12.73 8.49
N LYS A 59 12.50 -12.34 9.15
CA LYS A 59 12.51 -11.99 10.58
C LYS A 59 13.02 -13.13 11.45
N MET A 60 12.57 -14.34 11.17
CA MET A 60 12.93 -15.53 11.93
C MET A 60 14.41 -15.91 11.75
N ILE A 61 14.93 -15.90 10.54
CA ILE A 61 16.35 -16.17 10.27
C ILE A 61 17.22 -15.07 10.90
N ASN A 62 16.81 -13.81 10.80
CA ASN A 62 17.51 -12.70 11.47
C ASN A 62 17.57 -12.86 12.98
N ALA A 63 16.52 -13.41 13.61
CA ALA A 63 16.51 -13.70 15.04
C ALA A 63 17.46 -14.86 15.43
N ILE A 64 17.74 -15.78 14.50
CA ILE A 64 18.68 -16.89 14.70
C ILE A 64 20.13 -16.43 14.45
N ASP A 65 20.40 -15.88 13.27
CA ASP A 65 21.71 -15.33 12.86
C ASP A 65 21.55 -14.40 11.64
N SER A 66 21.55 -13.09 11.87
CA SER A 66 21.38 -12.07 10.82
C SER A 66 22.48 -12.09 9.76
N ASN A 67 23.67 -12.61 10.06
CA ASN A 67 24.78 -12.64 9.11
C ASN A 67 24.64 -13.73 8.05
N LYS A 68 23.71 -14.67 8.25
CA LYS A 68 23.47 -15.81 7.35
C LYS A 68 22.30 -15.60 6.40
N LEU A 69 21.57 -14.49 6.51
CA LEU A 69 20.45 -14.18 5.63
C LEU A 69 20.89 -13.39 4.40
N SER A 70 20.40 -13.81 3.24
CA SER A 70 20.49 -13.04 2.00
C SER A 70 19.16 -13.14 1.28
N CYS A 71 18.50 -12.01 1.04
CA CYS A 71 17.18 -11.94 0.42
C CYS A 71 17.30 -11.26 -0.94
N TRP A 72 16.57 -11.80 -1.91
CA TRP A 72 16.58 -11.36 -3.29
C TRP A 72 15.16 -11.32 -3.83
N GLU A 73 14.86 -10.32 -4.65
CA GLU A 73 13.64 -10.23 -5.44
C GLU A 73 13.94 -10.58 -6.89
N LEU A 74 13.17 -11.50 -7.45
CA LEU A 74 13.23 -11.82 -8.87
C LEU A 74 12.34 -10.84 -9.63
N GLN A 75 12.93 -10.05 -10.52
CA GLN A 75 12.19 -9.09 -11.34
C GLN A 75 12.06 -9.59 -12.78
N LYS A 76 10.85 -9.44 -13.34
CA LYS A 76 10.50 -9.97 -14.67
C LYS A 76 10.95 -9.06 -15.82
N ASP A 77 11.01 -7.74 -15.58
CA ASP A 77 11.11 -6.72 -16.62
C ASP A 77 12.27 -5.71 -16.40
N SER A 78 13.27 -6.05 -15.58
CA SER A 78 14.45 -5.22 -15.29
C SER A 78 15.72 -5.77 -15.95
N SER A 79 16.70 -4.90 -16.18
CA SER A 79 18.04 -5.30 -16.65
C SER A 79 18.76 -6.22 -15.66
N ASP A 80 18.49 -6.05 -14.37
CA ASP A 80 18.97 -6.92 -13.29
C ASP A 80 17.87 -7.89 -12.87
N SER A 81 18.05 -9.17 -13.14
CA SER A 81 17.04 -10.21 -12.84
C SER A 81 16.90 -10.54 -11.36
N LEU A 82 17.86 -10.13 -10.52
CA LEU A 82 17.86 -10.34 -9.07
C LEU A 82 18.31 -9.08 -8.33
N ILE A 83 17.41 -8.48 -7.54
CA ILE A 83 17.72 -7.31 -6.72
C ILE A 83 17.83 -7.73 -5.26
N LYS A 84 18.90 -7.31 -4.58
CA LYS A 84 19.06 -7.58 -3.15
C LYS A 84 17.98 -6.83 -2.38
N LEU A 85 17.17 -7.58 -1.64
CA LEU A 85 16.02 -7.05 -0.93
C LEU A 85 16.31 -6.95 0.56
N ASN A 86 16.07 -5.79 1.16
CA ASN A 86 16.13 -5.61 2.61
C ASN A 86 14.71 -5.45 3.16
N PHE A 87 14.19 -6.51 3.78
CA PHE A 87 12.86 -6.50 4.39
C PHE A 87 12.71 -5.49 5.55
N GLY A 88 13.81 -5.07 6.18
CA GLY A 88 13.78 -4.09 7.28
C GLY A 88 13.28 -2.70 6.86
N ASP A 89 13.42 -2.37 5.58
CA ASP A 89 13.12 -1.03 5.03
C ASP A 89 11.80 -0.99 4.23
N ILE A 90 11.06 -2.11 4.17
CA ILE A 90 9.82 -2.22 3.38
C ILE A 90 8.64 -1.65 4.15
N ASP A 91 8.53 -0.32 4.11
CA ASP A 91 7.28 0.37 4.43
C ASP A 91 6.38 0.40 3.18
N ARG A 92 5.49 -0.60 3.07
CA ARG A 92 4.51 -0.72 1.98
C ARG A 92 3.53 0.44 1.96
N TYR A 93 3.11 0.91 3.14
CA TYR A 93 2.21 2.05 3.25
C TYR A 93 2.86 3.31 2.66
N ALA A 94 4.11 3.58 3.04
CA ALA A 94 4.89 4.67 2.46
C ALA A 94 5.13 4.50 0.95
N GLY A 95 5.36 3.26 0.49
CA GLY A 95 5.55 2.97 -0.93
C GLY A 95 4.31 3.26 -1.78
N ILE A 96 3.14 2.82 -1.33
CA ILE A 96 1.87 3.10 -2.03
C ILE A 96 1.55 4.60 -1.96
N LEU A 97 1.75 5.25 -0.81
CA LEU A 97 1.59 6.71 -0.70
C LEU A 97 2.48 7.46 -1.68
N ARG A 98 3.74 7.02 -1.85
CA ARG A 98 4.66 7.59 -2.83
C ARG A 98 4.11 7.48 -4.25
N SER A 99 3.70 6.27 -4.64
CA SER A 99 3.10 6.04 -5.96
C SER A 99 1.85 6.90 -6.19
N MET A 100 0.98 7.06 -5.18
CA MET A 100 -0.19 7.94 -5.26
C MET A 100 0.19 9.42 -5.40
N TYR A 101 1.19 9.89 -4.65
CA TYR A 101 1.71 11.26 -4.72
C TYR A 101 2.30 11.56 -6.10
N ASP A 102 3.19 10.71 -6.60
CA ASP A 102 3.86 10.90 -7.89
C ASP A 102 2.83 10.89 -9.03
N PHE A 103 1.87 9.96 -8.98
CA PHE A 103 0.77 9.86 -9.93
C PHE A 103 -0.18 11.08 -9.88
N ALA A 104 -0.50 11.59 -8.68
CA ALA A 104 -1.37 12.75 -8.52
C ALA A 104 -0.72 14.05 -9.04
N LEU A 105 0.61 14.18 -8.94
CA LEU A 105 1.31 15.36 -9.45
C LEU A 105 1.73 15.25 -10.92
N GLN A 106 1.50 14.09 -11.56
CA GLN A 106 1.94 13.82 -12.93
C GLN A 106 3.43 14.16 -13.18
N GLU A 107 4.29 13.97 -12.16
CA GLU A 107 5.70 14.38 -12.26
C GLU A 107 6.52 13.56 -13.28
N GLU A 108 5.95 12.48 -13.81
CA GLU A 108 6.53 11.65 -14.87
C GLU A 108 5.43 11.22 -15.87
N GLU A 109 5.63 11.51 -17.16
CA GLU A 109 4.69 11.22 -18.27
C GLU A 109 4.38 9.72 -18.47
N SER A 110 5.04 8.82 -17.73
CA SER A 110 4.88 7.37 -17.86
C SER A 110 4.71 6.62 -16.54
N LEU A 111 4.18 7.25 -15.48
CA LEU A 111 3.92 6.53 -14.23
C LEU A 111 2.78 5.54 -14.39
N ALA A 112 3.06 4.27 -14.05
CA ALA A 112 2.03 3.26 -13.92
C ALA A 112 1.04 3.70 -12.83
N ALA A 113 -0.25 3.69 -13.16
CA ALA A 113 -1.29 4.04 -12.21
C ALA A 113 -1.24 3.13 -10.97
N PRO A 114 -1.35 3.66 -9.74
CA PRO A 114 -1.34 2.83 -8.54
C PRO A 114 -2.49 1.81 -8.60
N PRO A 115 -2.31 0.57 -8.14
CA PRO A 115 -3.40 -0.40 -8.15
C PRO A 115 -4.59 0.06 -7.30
N PRO A 116 -5.85 -0.05 -7.78
CA PRO A 116 -7.03 0.39 -7.03
C PRO A 116 -7.16 -0.22 -5.62
N ASN A 117 -6.74 -1.47 -5.44
CA ASN A 117 -6.74 -2.14 -4.14
C ASN A 117 -5.73 -1.53 -3.16
N ASP A 118 -4.60 -1.03 -3.66
CA ASP A 118 -3.60 -0.38 -2.81
C ASP A 118 -4.05 1.02 -2.41
N VAL A 119 -4.67 1.77 -3.32
CA VAL A 119 -5.34 3.04 -3.02
C VAL A 119 -6.42 2.86 -1.94
N ARG A 120 -7.24 1.79 -2.06
CA ARG A 120 -8.21 1.41 -1.04
C ARG A 120 -7.56 1.17 0.32
N ARG A 121 -6.49 0.37 0.38
CA ARG A 121 -5.78 0.05 1.64
C ARG A 121 -5.20 1.29 2.32
N ILE A 122 -4.68 2.25 1.54
CA ILE A 122 -4.20 3.53 2.07
C ILE A 122 -5.34 4.32 2.67
N TRP A 123 -6.47 4.41 1.96
CA TRP A 123 -7.66 5.10 2.45
C TRP A 123 -8.18 4.50 3.76
N GLU A 124 -8.35 3.18 3.82
CA GLU A 124 -8.79 2.45 5.02
C GLU A 124 -7.83 2.66 6.20
N ALA A 125 -6.53 2.51 5.97
CA ALA A 125 -5.54 2.71 7.01
C ALA A 125 -5.54 4.16 7.52
N PHE A 126 -5.62 5.14 6.63
CA PHE A 126 -5.69 6.55 7.01
C PHE A 126 -6.93 6.84 7.87
N LEU A 127 -8.11 6.41 7.45
CA LEU A 127 -9.35 6.59 8.21
C LEU A 127 -9.28 5.94 9.59
N SER A 128 -8.73 4.72 9.67
CA SER A 128 -8.59 3.98 10.93
C SER A 128 -7.66 4.69 11.91
N PHE A 129 -6.49 5.14 11.45
CA PHE A 129 -5.49 5.76 12.33
C PHE A 129 -5.77 7.22 12.67
N GLU A 130 -6.21 8.03 11.71
CA GLU A 130 -6.40 9.48 11.91
C GLU A 130 -7.80 9.81 12.43
N LEU A 131 -8.82 9.07 12.01
CA LEU A 131 -10.22 9.37 12.35
C LEU A 131 -10.87 8.32 13.27
N GLY A 132 -10.18 7.22 13.57
CA GLY A 132 -10.72 6.13 14.41
C GLY A 132 -11.85 5.36 13.76
N GLU A 133 -12.03 5.47 12.43
CA GLU A 133 -13.12 4.82 11.70
C GLU A 133 -12.75 3.40 11.29
N THR A 134 -13.50 2.42 11.80
CA THR A 134 -13.28 1.00 11.51
C THR A 134 -14.07 0.50 10.31
N SER A 135 -14.97 1.31 9.76
CA SER A 135 -15.75 0.98 8.56
C SER A 135 -15.67 2.12 7.56
N ILE A 136 -15.32 1.77 6.31
CA ILE A 136 -15.35 2.73 5.20
C ILE A 136 -16.76 3.31 5.04
N ALA A 137 -17.84 2.63 5.45
CA ALA A 137 -19.23 3.03 5.22
C ALA A 137 -19.74 4.17 6.13
N ASN A 138 -19.01 4.54 7.19
CA ASN A 138 -19.53 5.50 8.15
C ASN A 138 -19.28 6.95 7.70
N MET A 139 -20.26 7.54 7.01
CA MET A 139 -20.21 8.92 6.51
C MET A 139 -20.34 9.98 7.62
N ASP A 140 -20.76 9.61 8.83
CA ASP A 140 -21.03 10.60 9.87
C ASP A 140 -19.77 11.32 10.34
N SER A 141 -18.64 10.62 10.34
CA SER A 141 -17.35 11.23 10.70
C SER A 141 -16.79 12.13 9.61
N LEU A 142 -17.02 11.80 8.33
CA LEU A 142 -16.67 12.69 7.21
C LEU A 142 -17.55 13.96 7.21
N LYS A 143 -18.84 13.83 7.55
CA LYS A 143 -19.74 14.98 7.70
C LYS A 143 -19.29 15.89 8.83
N LYS A 144 -19.03 15.34 10.02
CA LYS A 144 -18.49 16.12 11.15
C LYS A 144 -17.15 16.76 10.80
N LEU A 145 -16.29 16.05 10.07
CA LEU A 145 -15.01 16.58 9.61
C LEU A 145 -15.19 17.81 8.71
N SER A 146 -16.19 17.80 7.81
CA SER A 146 -16.49 18.97 6.96
C SER A 146 -16.83 20.22 7.78
N GLU A 147 -17.54 20.08 8.91
CA GLU A 147 -17.93 21.21 9.77
C GLU A 147 -16.73 21.95 10.37
N TYR A 148 -15.61 21.25 10.63
CA TYR A 148 -14.36 21.88 11.09
C TYR A 148 -13.76 22.82 10.04
N PHE A 149 -14.08 22.63 8.76
CA PHE A 149 -13.63 23.48 7.67
C PHE A 149 -14.62 24.59 7.30
N SER A 150 -15.65 24.83 8.12
CA SER A 150 -16.69 25.85 7.89
C SER A 150 -16.17 27.28 7.60
N LYS A 151 -14.95 27.61 8.04
CA LYS A 151 -14.30 28.90 7.73
C LYS A 151 -13.77 28.98 6.29
N ASN A 152 -13.56 27.85 5.62
CA ASN A 152 -13.12 27.76 4.25
C ASN A 152 -14.14 26.97 3.41
N GLN A 153 -15.08 27.70 2.81
CA GLN A 153 -16.20 27.12 2.06
C GLN A 153 -15.77 26.17 0.94
N LYS A 154 -14.61 26.39 0.31
CA LYS A 154 -14.10 25.49 -0.74
C LYS A 154 -13.73 24.12 -0.16
N ILE A 155 -13.00 24.11 0.95
CA ILE A 155 -12.58 22.87 1.62
C ILE A 155 -13.79 22.15 2.23
N GLU A 156 -14.66 22.86 2.95
CA GLU A 156 -15.89 22.30 3.52
C GLU A 156 -16.72 21.58 2.44
N ARG A 157 -16.90 22.24 1.29
CA ARG A 157 -17.64 21.71 0.15
C ARG A 157 -16.98 20.48 -0.45
N PHE A 158 -15.67 20.51 -0.65
CA PHE A 158 -14.91 19.34 -1.10
C PHE A 158 -15.14 18.15 -0.17
N MET A 159 -15.00 18.35 1.15
CA MET A 159 -15.19 17.30 2.15
C MET A 159 -16.62 16.72 2.14
N ARG A 160 -17.62 17.55 1.84
CA ARG A 160 -19.02 17.12 1.79
C ARG A 160 -19.37 16.32 0.52
N VAL A 161 -18.78 16.67 -0.62
CA VAL A 161 -19.06 16.05 -1.92
C VAL A 161 -18.17 14.84 -2.20
N PHE A 162 -16.98 14.80 -1.61
CA PHE A 162 -16.05 13.70 -1.79
C PHE A 162 -16.53 12.45 -1.04
N ILE A 163 -17.14 11.51 -1.77
CA ILE A 163 -17.64 10.23 -1.26
C ILE A 163 -16.79 9.09 -1.84
N PRO A 164 -15.60 8.81 -1.27
CA PRO A 164 -14.70 7.81 -1.83
C PRO A 164 -15.26 6.39 -1.78
N GLN A 165 -16.22 6.13 -0.90
CA GLN A 165 -16.90 4.84 -0.73
C GLN A 165 -17.64 4.35 -1.99
N LEU A 166 -18.02 5.26 -2.90
CA LEU A 166 -18.68 4.89 -4.17
C LEU A 166 -17.74 4.19 -5.14
N PHE A 167 -16.45 4.49 -5.04
CA PHE A 167 -15.42 4.03 -5.99
C PHE A 167 -14.42 3.09 -5.34
N ILE A 168 -14.31 3.13 -4.01
CA ILE A 168 -13.65 2.13 -3.20
C ILE A 168 -14.67 1.04 -2.92
N ASN A 169 -14.65 -0.02 -3.73
CA ASN A 169 -15.50 -1.19 -3.53
C ASN A 169 -15.39 -1.63 -2.07
N ASN A 170 -16.50 -1.56 -1.31
CA ASN A 170 -16.53 -1.91 0.11
C ASN A 170 -16.33 -3.42 0.31
N ASP A 171 -16.77 -4.23 -0.66
CA ASP A 171 -16.67 -5.68 -0.60
C ASP A 171 -15.42 -6.17 -1.33
N SER A 172 -14.52 -6.79 -0.57
CA SER A 172 -13.60 -7.80 -1.09
C SER A 172 -14.33 -9.08 -1.59
N HIS A 173 -15.67 -9.10 -1.54
CA HIS A 173 -16.50 -10.21 -2.00
C HIS A 173 -17.06 -9.94 -3.38
N ALA A 174 -16.86 -10.91 -4.29
CA ALA A 174 -17.44 -10.95 -5.63
C ALA A 174 -18.97 -10.77 -5.68
N LYS A 175 -19.68 -10.83 -4.56
CA LYS A 175 -21.15 -10.81 -4.48
C LYS A 175 -21.77 -9.49 -4.96
N SER A 176 -21.27 -8.33 -4.52
CA SER A 176 -21.82 -7.03 -4.96
C SER A 176 -21.40 -6.67 -6.38
N GLN A 177 -20.19 -7.06 -6.79
CA GLN A 177 -19.69 -6.95 -8.17
C GLN A 177 -20.52 -7.79 -9.16
N VAL A 178 -20.88 -9.02 -8.78
CA VAL A 178 -21.77 -9.88 -9.58
C VAL A 178 -23.18 -9.31 -9.62
N MET A 179 -23.67 -8.71 -8.52
CA MET A 179 -24.98 -8.03 -8.50
C MET A 179 -25.02 -6.76 -9.37
N SER A 180 -23.90 -6.06 -9.55
CA SER A 180 -23.78 -4.95 -10.51
C SER A 180 -23.48 -5.39 -11.95
N GLY A 181 -23.46 -6.70 -12.23
CA GLY A 181 -23.19 -7.25 -13.56
C GLY A 181 -21.71 -7.32 -13.93
N ASN A 182 -20.80 -6.94 -13.02
CA ASN A 182 -19.35 -7.06 -13.20
C ASN A 182 -18.86 -8.47 -12.86
N LEU A 183 -19.19 -9.42 -13.74
CA LEU A 183 -18.76 -10.83 -13.63
C LEU A 183 -17.24 -11.00 -13.73
N TYR A 184 -16.52 -10.01 -14.26
CA TYR A 184 -15.07 -10.03 -14.48
C TYR A 184 -14.27 -9.28 -13.41
N LEU A 185 -14.93 -8.72 -12.37
CA LEU A 185 -14.30 -8.00 -11.26
C LEU A 185 -13.37 -6.86 -11.71
N THR A 186 -13.69 -6.20 -12.83
CA THR A 186 -12.89 -5.09 -13.35
C THR A 186 -12.92 -3.90 -12.38
N PRO A 187 -11.86 -3.07 -12.35
CA PRO A 187 -11.87 -1.83 -11.57
C PRO A 187 -13.08 -0.95 -11.93
N THR A 188 -13.71 -0.35 -10.92
CA THR A 188 -14.89 0.51 -11.10
C THR A 188 -14.57 1.81 -11.85
N LEU A 189 -13.30 2.24 -11.82
CA LEU A 189 -12.80 3.44 -12.49
C LEU A 189 -11.57 3.09 -13.32
N ASP A 190 -11.47 3.71 -14.49
CA ASP A 190 -10.29 3.70 -15.36
C ASP A 190 -10.00 5.11 -15.91
N GLY A 191 -8.84 5.27 -16.55
CA GLY A 191 -8.45 6.51 -17.23
C GLY A 191 -8.53 7.77 -16.36
N LYS A 192 -9.09 8.84 -16.92
CA LYS A 192 -9.17 10.16 -16.28
C LYS A 192 -10.01 10.17 -14.99
N PRO A 193 -11.18 9.52 -14.92
CA PRO A 193 -11.93 9.37 -13.66
C PRO A 193 -11.13 8.75 -12.52
N TYR A 194 -10.30 7.73 -12.82
CA TYR A 194 -9.43 7.12 -11.80
C TYR A 194 -8.33 8.07 -11.33
N GLU A 195 -7.75 8.82 -12.27
CA GLU A 195 -6.76 9.85 -11.96
C GLU A 195 -7.31 10.93 -11.02
N ASP A 196 -8.48 11.48 -11.36
CA ASP A 196 -9.19 12.47 -10.54
C ASP A 196 -9.52 11.89 -9.15
N PHE A 197 -9.88 10.61 -9.09
CA PHE A 197 -10.15 9.90 -7.85
C PHE A 197 -8.93 9.79 -6.92
N VAL A 198 -7.78 9.37 -7.45
CA VAL A 198 -6.53 9.28 -6.68
C VAL A 198 -6.08 10.68 -6.22
N LYS A 199 -6.16 11.69 -7.09
CA LYS A 199 -5.88 13.10 -6.74
C LYS A 199 -6.74 13.59 -5.59
N ASN A 200 -8.03 13.29 -5.61
CA ASN A 200 -8.94 13.67 -4.53
C ASN A 200 -8.59 12.98 -3.21
N ILE A 201 -8.20 11.70 -3.22
CA ILE A 201 -7.73 11.02 -1.98
C ILE A 201 -6.48 11.72 -1.43
N VAL A 202 -5.49 11.99 -2.28
CA VAL A 202 -4.24 12.65 -1.89
C VAL A 202 -4.54 14.04 -1.28
N CYS A 203 -5.41 14.82 -1.92
CA CYS A 203 -5.85 16.12 -1.40
C CYS A 203 -6.59 15.99 -0.07
N PHE A 204 -7.46 14.99 0.09
CA PHE A 204 -8.16 14.75 1.35
C PHE A 204 -7.18 14.47 2.49
N ILE A 205 -6.25 13.52 2.29
CA ILE A 205 -5.24 13.16 3.28
C ILE A 205 -4.42 14.39 3.68
N HIS A 206 -4.01 15.21 2.69
CA HIS A 206 -3.25 16.44 2.94
C HIS A 206 -4.07 17.50 3.69
N LEU A 207 -5.35 17.68 3.36
CA LEU A 207 -6.22 18.63 4.05
C LEU A 207 -6.45 18.27 5.52
N VAL A 208 -6.60 16.97 5.81
CA VAL A 208 -6.82 16.47 7.18
C VAL A 208 -5.51 16.43 7.97
N SER A 209 -4.41 16.00 7.34
CA SER A 209 -3.09 15.88 7.97
C SER A 209 -2.00 16.41 7.02
N PRO A 210 -1.71 17.75 7.05
CA PRO A 210 -0.88 18.45 6.05
C PRO A 210 0.57 18.00 5.91
N ARG A 211 1.07 17.16 6.81
CA ARG A 211 2.45 16.65 6.76
C ARG A 211 2.52 15.14 6.60
N HIS A 212 1.38 14.45 6.60
CA HIS A 212 1.33 12.99 6.64
C HIS A 212 2.06 12.36 5.45
N ILE A 213 1.66 12.73 4.23
CA ILE A 213 2.22 12.19 2.99
C ILE A 213 3.72 12.48 2.91
N ALA A 214 4.09 13.75 3.07
CA ALA A 214 5.48 14.19 2.97
C ALA A 214 6.41 13.55 4.02
N TRP A 215 5.94 13.33 5.26
CA TRP A 215 6.75 12.68 6.29
C TRP A 215 6.86 11.18 6.09
N ARG A 216 5.79 10.50 5.68
CA ARG A 216 5.80 9.04 5.46
C ARG A 216 6.61 8.64 4.24
N MET A 217 6.68 9.50 3.21
CA MET A 217 7.46 9.23 2.00
C MET A 217 8.96 9.46 2.15
N LYS A 218 9.43 10.19 3.18
CA LYS A 218 10.84 10.55 3.34
C LYS A 218 11.70 9.30 3.60
N LYS A 219 12.25 8.71 2.54
CA LYS A 219 13.12 7.52 2.61
C LYS A 219 14.60 7.83 2.38
N THR A 220 14.95 8.92 1.70
CA THR A 220 16.33 9.24 1.31
C THR A 220 16.84 10.55 1.91
N GLN A 221 18.14 10.61 2.18
CA GLN A 221 18.83 11.86 2.55
C GLN A 221 18.84 12.79 1.33
N GLY A 222 17.89 13.72 1.24
CA GLY A 222 17.82 14.71 0.17
C GLY A 222 16.41 15.24 -0.10
N GLU A 223 15.36 14.47 0.23
CA GLU A 223 13.99 14.94 0.03
C GLU A 223 13.59 15.97 1.11
N ASN A 224 13.25 17.17 0.64
CA ASN A 224 12.78 18.25 1.48
C ASN A 224 11.26 18.15 1.64
N VAL A 225 10.84 17.85 2.85
CA VAL A 225 9.44 17.78 3.26
C VAL A 225 8.67 19.05 2.90
N HIS A 226 9.30 20.23 3.02
CA HIS A 226 8.63 21.50 2.74
C HIS A 226 8.27 21.64 1.27
N ASP A 227 9.10 21.12 0.37
CA ASP A 227 8.86 21.19 -1.08
C ASP A 227 7.71 20.26 -1.47
N SER A 228 7.67 19.04 -0.89
CA SER A 228 6.55 18.11 -1.08
C SER A 228 5.23 18.67 -0.55
N VAL A 229 5.25 19.34 0.61
CA VAL A 229 4.07 20.02 1.17
C VAL A 229 3.61 21.16 0.26
N ALA A 230 4.53 21.98 -0.26
CA ALA A 230 4.19 23.08 -1.15
C ALA A 230 3.57 22.60 -2.48
N LYS A 231 4.06 21.47 -3.03
CA LYS A 231 3.47 20.83 -4.21
C LYS A 231 2.05 20.35 -3.93
N LEU A 232 1.81 19.71 -2.78
CA LEU A 232 0.48 19.30 -2.35
C LEU A 232 -0.46 20.48 -2.11
N ASP A 233 0.03 21.58 -1.54
CA ASP A 233 -0.75 22.81 -1.37
C ASP A 233 -1.21 23.37 -2.72
N ASN A 234 -0.37 23.33 -3.75
CA ASN A 234 -0.73 23.74 -5.10
C ASN A 234 -1.75 22.78 -5.73
N LEU A 235 -1.54 21.46 -5.62
CA LEU A 235 -2.49 20.46 -6.10
C LEU A 235 -3.88 20.65 -5.46
N VAL A 236 -3.94 20.89 -4.15
CA VAL A 236 -5.20 21.17 -3.46
C VAL A 236 -5.88 22.42 -4.03
N ARG A 237 -5.14 23.49 -4.32
CA ARG A 237 -5.73 24.68 -4.95
C ARG A 237 -6.33 24.36 -6.32
N GLU A 238 -5.59 23.63 -7.15
CA GLU A 238 -6.06 23.21 -8.48
C GLU A 238 -7.33 22.36 -8.41
N VAL A 239 -7.37 21.38 -7.51
CA VAL A 239 -8.54 20.51 -7.31
C VAL A 239 -9.74 21.31 -6.78
N LEU A 240 -9.53 22.20 -5.82
CA LEU A 240 -10.60 23.03 -5.25
C LEU A 240 -11.15 24.07 -6.23
N ASP A 241 -10.36 24.45 -7.24
CA ASP A 241 -10.75 25.38 -8.30
C ASP A 241 -11.35 24.65 -9.54
N ASP A 242 -11.37 23.31 -9.57
CA ASP A 242 -11.91 22.54 -10.69
C ASP A 242 -13.43 22.76 -10.85
N PRO A 243 -13.89 23.21 -12.03
CA PRO A 243 -15.29 23.48 -12.29
C PRO A 243 -16.23 22.28 -12.09
N LYS A 244 -15.77 21.02 -12.13
CA LYS A 244 -16.63 19.86 -11.85
C LYS A 244 -17.06 19.79 -10.38
N ILE A 245 -16.16 20.19 -9.47
CA ILE A 245 -16.49 20.37 -8.05
C ILE A 245 -17.40 21.58 -7.90
N VAL A 246 -17.26 22.61 -8.77
CA VAL A 246 -18.10 23.83 -8.84
C VAL A 246 -19.51 23.59 -9.43
N VAL A 247 -19.67 22.67 -10.40
CA VAL A 247 -20.90 22.44 -11.19
C VAL A 247 -21.85 21.41 -10.54
N ALA A 248 -21.35 20.50 -9.70
CA ALA A 248 -22.20 19.60 -8.90
C ALA A 248 -23.10 20.31 -7.87
N THR A 249 -23.17 21.65 -7.89
CA THR A 249 -23.93 22.49 -6.95
C THR A 249 -24.78 23.57 -7.61
N SER A 250 -25.13 23.44 -8.88
CA SER A 250 -26.08 24.36 -9.51
C SER A 250 -27.55 23.96 -9.29
N SER A 251 -27.82 22.94 -8.47
CA SER A 251 -29.14 22.34 -8.26
C SER A 251 -29.43 22.13 -6.77
#